data_AF-A0A7Y2X403-F1
#
_entry.id   AF-A0A7Y2X403-F1
#
_cell.length_a   1.000
_cell.length_b   1.000
_cell.length_c   1.000
_cell.angle_alpha   90.00
_cell.angle_beta   90.00
_cell.angle_gamma   90.00
#
_symmetry.space_group_name_H-M   'P 1'
#
loop_
_entity.id
_entity.type
_entity.pdbx_description
1 polymer ?
#
loop_
_entity_poly.entity_id
_entity_poly.type
_entity_poly.pdbx_seq_one_letter_code
_entity_poly.pdbx_strand_id
1 'polypeptide(L)'
;LTLDNYRNPLVVLAPKPGEGSLSAQGLNAKPYNRLSLVLSGVYALEENLDKKYVFTDLRLVQALLEKDTTQLSGINFRLLPEANQESVREAIYEVLGPEVQVKTRRQLNSTLYRMLNTENLATYLIFTLVLIIALFNVVGAIIMMILDKQQNSKTLYSLGTTIREIRRIYFVQGVIVTSMGGIIGIVIGSLLIGSQVIFGWLKITPSLAYPVEYQLGNVLIVLATIVVLGLIASKIASQRVTKKLLA
;
A
#
# COMPACT_ATOMS: atom_id res chain seq x y z
N LEU A 1 -9.99 32.47 -6.43
CA LEU A 1 -8.69 33.17 -6.35
C LEU A 1 -8.33 33.60 -7.76
N THR A 2 -8.17 34.90 -8.01
CA THR A 2 -7.77 35.42 -9.34
C THR A 2 -6.26 35.60 -9.36
N LEU A 3 -5.61 35.05 -10.39
CA LEU A 3 -4.17 35.19 -10.61
C LEU A 3 -3.85 36.64 -11.02
N ASP A 4 -2.67 37.12 -10.65
CA ASP A 4 -2.11 38.42 -11.03
C ASP A 4 -2.99 39.64 -10.69
N ASN A 5 -3.85 39.51 -9.68
CA ASN A 5 -4.73 40.58 -9.25
C ASN A 5 -4.02 41.54 -8.29
N TYR A 6 -3.43 42.60 -8.84
CA TYR A 6 -2.81 43.69 -8.07
C TYR A 6 -3.80 44.60 -7.35
N ARG A 7 -5.08 44.62 -7.76
CA ARG A 7 -6.10 45.50 -7.15
C ARG A 7 -6.59 44.95 -5.81
N ASN A 8 -6.76 43.63 -5.73
CA ASN A 8 -7.23 42.93 -4.53
C ASN A 8 -6.24 41.80 -4.18
N PRO A 9 -5.08 42.13 -3.59
CA PRO A 9 -4.07 41.13 -3.24
C PRO A 9 -4.57 40.20 -2.12
N LEU A 10 -4.06 38.98 -2.11
CA LEU A 10 -4.26 38.04 -1.01
C LEU A 10 -3.60 38.60 0.25
N VAL A 11 -4.33 38.64 1.35
CA VAL A 11 -3.81 39.15 2.63
C VAL A 11 -3.55 37.97 3.55
N VAL A 12 -2.28 37.77 3.90
CA VAL A 12 -1.87 36.77 4.89
C VAL A 12 -1.68 37.48 6.23
N LEU A 13 -2.25 36.88 7.28
CA LEU A 13 -2.15 37.37 8.66
C LEU A 13 -1.36 36.36 9.49
N ALA A 14 -0.43 36.84 10.29
CA ALA A 14 0.30 36.03 11.26
C ALA A 14 0.25 36.71 12.64
N PRO A 15 0.02 35.97 13.74
CA PRO A 15 0.08 36.53 15.08
C PRO A 15 1.50 37.01 15.38
N LYS A 16 1.61 38.13 16.11
CA LYS A 16 2.91 38.64 16.54
C LYS A 16 3.54 37.71 17.58
N PRO A 17 4.86 37.45 17.52
CA PRO A 17 5.54 36.70 18.56
C PRO A 17 5.60 37.49 19.87
N GLY A 18 5.41 36.81 21.00
CA GLY A 18 5.49 37.42 22.33
C GLY A 18 4.76 36.59 23.40
N GLU A 19 5.08 36.85 24.66
CA GLU A 19 4.40 36.26 25.81
C GLU A 19 3.45 37.30 26.41
N GLY A 20 2.13 37.04 26.37
CA GLY A 20 1.12 37.95 26.91
C GLY A 20 -0.29 37.73 26.35
N SER A 21 -1.30 38.26 27.04
CA SER A 21 -2.69 38.23 26.57
C SER A 21 -2.88 39.18 25.38
N LEU A 22 -3.52 38.69 24.33
CA LEU A 22 -3.91 39.48 23.14
C LEU A 22 -4.77 40.71 23.50
N SER A 23 -5.41 40.69 24.67
CA SER A 23 -6.28 41.74 25.19
C SER A 23 -5.54 42.89 25.88
N ALA A 24 -4.26 42.73 26.22
CA ALA A 24 -3.50 43.70 27.04
C ALA A 24 -2.74 44.76 26.22
N GLN A 25 -2.76 44.67 24.89
CA GLN A 25 -1.98 45.52 24.00
C GLN A 25 -2.73 46.80 23.55
N GLY A 26 -3.26 47.57 24.49
CA GLY A 26 -3.83 48.91 24.24
C GLY A 26 -5.01 48.99 23.25
N LEU A 27 -5.70 50.14 23.19
CA LEU A 27 -6.89 50.34 22.34
C LEU A 27 -6.62 50.31 20.83
N ASN A 28 -5.35 50.30 20.39
CA ASN A 28 -4.97 50.46 18.97
C ASN A 28 -3.87 49.49 18.48
N ALA A 29 -3.33 48.58 19.29
CA ALA A 29 -2.30 47.66 18.78
C ALA A 29 -2.97 46.44 18.14
N LYS A 30 -2.62 46.18 16.87
CA LYS A 30 -3.07 44.98 16.17
C LYS A 30 -2.20 43.79 16.62
N PRO A 31 -2.80 42.68 17.07
CA PRO A 31 -2.06 41.51 17.55
C PRO A 31 -1.47 40.65 16.42
N TYR A 32 -1.53 41.12 15.18
CA TYR A 32 -1.11 40.40 13.98
C TYR A 32 -0.31 41.27 13.04
N ASN A 33 0.63 40.65 12.35
CA ASN A 33 1.30 41.19 11.18
C ASN A 33 0.50 40.86 9.93
N ARG A 34 0.58 41.76 8.94
CA ARG A 34 -0.16 41.66 7.69
C ARG A 34 0.83 41.71 6.53
N LEU A 35 0.72 40.73 5.63
CA LEU A 35 1.48 40.70 4.39
C LEU A 35 0.49 40.61 3.21
N SER A 36 0.60 41.55 2.27
CA SER A 36 -0.16 41.53 1.02
C SER A 36 0.66 40.84 -0.06
N LEU A 37 0.12 39.76 -0.61
CA LEU A 37 0.74 38.94 -1.65
C LEU A 37 -0.12 38.93 -2.90
N VAL A 38 0.54 38.97 -4.06
CA VAL A 38 -0.11 38.72 -5.35
C VAL A 38 0.02 37.25 -5.67
N LEU A 39 -1.09 36.62 -6.06
CA LEU A 39 -1.13 35.20 -6.39
C LEU A 39 -0.54 34.98 -7.78
N SER A 40 0.58 34.28 -7.85
CA SER A 40 1.26 33.92 -9.11
C SER A 40 0.86 32.55 -9.65
N GLY A 41 0.40 31.64 -8.80
CA GLY A 41 0.03 30.28 -9.20
C GLY A 41 -0.79 29.57 -8.13
N VAL A 42 -1.52 28.53 -8.54
CA VAL A 42 -2.28 27.65 -7.66
C VAL A 42 -1.86 26.21 -7.95
N TYR A 43 -1.51 25.47 -6.91
CA TYR A 43 -1.31 24.04 -6.96
C TYR A 43 -2.52 23.36 -6.33
N ALA A 44 -3.07 22.36 -7.00
CA ALA A 44 -4.16 21.53 -6.50
C ALA A 44 -3.72 20.07 -6.57
N LEU A 45 -3.37 19.50 -5.43
CA LEU A 45 -2.88 18.13 -5.32
C LEU A 45 -3.84 17.28 -4.48
N GLU A 46 -4.09 17.71 -3.25
CA GLU A 46 -4.93 17.01 -2.29
C GLU A 46 -5.55 18.04 -1.34
N GLU A 47 -6.85 17.89 -1.06
CA GLU A 47 -7.63 18.93 -0.41
C GLU A 47 -7.10 19.34 0.98
N ASN A 48 -6.56 18.40 1.76
CA ASN A 48 -5.99 18.70 3.08
C ASN A 48 -4.63 19.40 2.99
N LEU A 49 -3.83 19.14 1.96
CA LEU A 49 -2.59 19.87 1.68
C LEU A 49 -2.87 21.26 1.12
N ASP A 50 -3.79 21.37 0.17
CA ASP A 50 -4.12 22.61 -0.53
C ASP A 50 -4.66 23.68 0.41
N LYS A 51 -5.36 23.28 1.48
CA LYS A 51 -5.87 24.19 2.52
C LYS A 51 -4.82 24.63 3.54
N LYS A 52 -3.65 23.97 3.58
CA LYS A 52 -2.68 24.12 4.68
C LYS A 52 -1.47 24.98 4.33
N TYR A 53 -1.06 25.02 3.06
CA TYR A 53 0.21 25.65 2.67
C TYR A 53 0.03 26.81 1.70
N VAL A 54 0.83 27.86 1.91
CA VAL A 54 1.05 28.97 0.99
C VAL A 54 2.55 29.12 0.81
N PHE A 55 3.02 29.20 -0.43
CA PHE A 55 4.44 29.34 -0.75
C PHE A 55 4.75 30.78 -1.16
N THR A 56 5.77 31.37 -0.54
CA THR A 56 6.26 32.72 -0.86
C THR A 56 7.75 32.83 -0.53
N ASP A 57 8.34 33.99 -0.80
CA ASP A 57 9.77 34.23 -0.54
C ASP A 57 10.09 34.18 0.96
N LEU A 58 11.23 33.56 1.30
CA LEU A 58 11.67 33.37 2.67
C LEU A 58 11.81 34.70 3.43
N ARG A 59 12.34 35.74 2.78
CA ARG A 59 12.56 37.05 3.41
C ARG A 59 11.24 37.72 3.78
N LEU A 60 10.21 37.57 2.96
CA LEU A 60 8.87 38.07 3.26
C LEU A 60 8.25 37.35 4.46
N VAL A 61 8.43 36.03 4.55
CA VAL A 61 7.96 35.25 5.71
C VAL A 61 8.72 35.60 6.98
N GLN A 62 10.04 35.77 6.90
CA GLN A 62 10.86 36.21 8.04
C GLN A 62 10.41 37.59 8.55
N ALA A 63 10.17 38.55 7.65
CA ALA A 63 9.63 39.85 8.02
C ALA A 63 8.21 39.76 8.61
N LEU A 64 7.33 38.92 8.05
CA LEU A 64 5.98 38.70 8.56
C LEU A 64 5.97 38.09 9.98
N LEU A 65 6.89 37.17 10.25
CA LEU A 65 7.02 36.47 11.53
C LEU A 65 7.96 37.17 12.52
N GLU A 66 8.46 38.36 12.21
CA GLU A 66 9.43 39.11 13.03
C GLU A 66 10.68 38.28 13.39
N LYS A 67 11.18 37.49 12.43
CA LYS A 67 12.39 36.68 12.55
C LYS A 67 13.59 37.34 11.88
N ASP A 68 14.77 37.14 12.46
CA ASP A 68 16.04 37.55 11.84
C ASP A 68 16.36 36.66 10.62
N THR A 69 17.17 37.20 9.71
CA THR A 69 17.78 36.52 8.57
C THR A 69 18.51 35.23 8.93
N THR A 70 19.07 35.14 10.15
CA THR A 70 19.79 33.96 10.66
C THR A 70 18.86 32.90 11.26
N GLN A 71 17.57 33.21 11.47
CA GLN A 71 16.62 32.31 12.12
C GLN A 71 15.78 31.57 11.08
N LEU A 72 15.87 30.23 11.14
CA LEU A 72 15.11 29.31 10.28
C LEU A 72 14.30 28.34 11.13
N SER A 73 13.11 27.98 10.67
CA SER A 73 12.28 26.97 11.34
C SER A 73 12.74 25.53 11.05
N GLY A 74 13.47 25.31 9.96
CA GLY A 74 14.01 24.01 9.58
C GLY A 74 14.66 24.03 8.20
N ILE A 75 15.52 23.06 7.94
CA ILE A 75 16.23 22.89 6.66
C ILE A 75 15.84 21.53 6.10
N ASN A 76 15.38 21.51 4.84
CA ASN A 76 15.03 20.28 4.15
C ASN A 76 16.17 19.87 3.22
N PHE A 77 16.72 18.68 3.44
CA PHE A 77 17.74 18.09 2.58
C PHE A 77 17.10 17.06 1.64
N ARG A 78 17.40 17.16 0.35
CA ARG A 78 17.03 16.13 -0.64
C ARG A 78 18.25 15.26 -0.91
N LEU A 79 18.17 14.00 -0.50
CA LEU A 79 19.21 13.00 -0.71
C LEU A 79 19.29 12.62 -2.21
N LEU A 80 20.51 12.36 -2.67
CA LEU A 80 20.74 11.71 -3.97
C LEU A 80 20.31 10.24 -3.89
N PRO A 81 19.89 9.61 -5.01
CA PRO A 81 19.37 8.24 -5.00
C PRO A 81 20.31 7.19 -4.40
N GLU A 82 21.63 7.37 -4.53
CA GLU A 82 22.65 6.43 -4.04
C GLU A 82 23.17 6.78 -2.64
N ALA A 83 22.70 7.88 -2.03
CA ALA A 83 23.21 8.34 -0.75
C ALA A 83 22.68 7.49 0.42
N ASN A 84 23.58 7.08 1.32
CA ASN A 84 23.19 6.41 2.56
C ASN A 84 22.60 7.42 3.55
N GLN A 85 21.35 7.18 3.96
CA GLN A 85 20.61 8.06 4.86
C GLN A 85 21.23 8.19 6.26
N GLU A 86 21.86 7.13 6.78
CA GLU A 86 22.49 7.15 8.09
C GLU A 86 23.79 7.94 8.06
N SER A 87 24.65 7.69 7.06
CA SER A 87 25.90 8.44 6.90
C SER A 87 25.68 9.94 6.71
N VAL A 88 24.64 10.34 5.96
CA VAL A 88 24.30 11.76 5.80
C VAL A 88 23.76 12.34 7.11
N ARG A 89 23.02 11.57 7.90
CA ARG A 89 22.54 12.02 9.21
C ARG A 89 23.71 12.29 10.16
N GLU A 90 24.69 11.40 10.21
CA GLU A 90 25.91 11.57 11.01
C GLU A 90 26.68 12.82 10.57
N ALA A 91 26.90 13.01 9.27
CA ALA A 91 27.56 14.21 8.75
C ALA A 91 26.82 15.52 9.10
N ILE A 92 25.47 15.50 9.13
CA ILE A 92 24.69 16.65 9.57
C ILE A 92 24.91 16.94 11.05
N TYR A 93 24.96 15.91 11.89
CA TYR A 93 25.23 16.06 13.33
C TYR A 93 26.64 16.58 13.62
N GLU A 94 27.64 16.17 12.84
CA GLU A 94 29.01 16.69 12.98
C GLU A 94 29.08 18.20 12.69
N VAL A 95 28.32 18.69 11.71
CA VAL A 95 28.36 20.10 11.29
C VAL A 95 27.45 20.99 12.16
N LEU A 96 26.22 20.55 12.44
CA LEU A 96 25.20 21.37 13.11
C LEU A 96 25.14 21.14 14.63
N GLY A 97 25.85 20.13 15.13
CA GLY A 97 25.85 19.74 16.53
C GLY A 97 24.66 18.86 16.94
N PRO A 98 24.72 18.27 18.15
CA PRO A 98 23.73 17.29 18.62
C PRO A 98 22.38 17.91 19.04
N GLU A 99 22.29 19.23 19.17
CA GLU A 99 21.05 19.92 19.58
C GLU A 99 19.97 19.95 18.49
N VAL A 100 20.36 19.69 17.23
CA VAL A 100 19.43 19.69 16.09
C VAL A 100 18.68 18.37 15.97
N GLN A 101 17.36 18.41 15.87
CA GLN A 101 16.56 17.21 15.60
C GLN A 101 16.53 16.89 14.10
N VAL A 102 17.33 15.91 13.67
CA VAL A 102 17.27 15.41 12.28
C VAL A 102 16.16 14.37 12.17
N LYS A 103 15.06 14.72 11.49
CA LYS A 103 13.93 13.82 11.25
C LYS A 103 13.84 13.45 9.78
N THR A 104 13.68 12.16 9.51
CA THR A 104 13.39 11.66 8.16
C THR A 104 11.94 11.94 7.77
N ARG A 105 11.64 11.94 6.46
CA ARG A 105 10.26 12.08 5.95
C ARG A 105 9.30 11.05 6.57
N ARG A 106 9.80 9.83 6.82
CA ARG A 106 9.03 8.76 7.49
C ARG A 106 8.70 9.11 8.94
N GLN A 107 9.66 9.66 9.68
CA GLN A 107 9.48 10.06 11.07
C GLN A 107 8.54 11.28 11.20
N LEU A 108 8.65 12.26 10.29
CA LEU A 108 7.74 13.42 10.25
C LEU A 108 6.28 13.01 10.01
N ASN A 109 6.05 11.93 9.27
CA ASN A 109 4.72 11.41 8.95
C ASN A 109 4.44 10.06 9.65
N SER A 110 4.96 9.87 10.86
CA SER A 110 4.94 8.58 11.56
C SER A 110 3.54 8.00 11.74
N THR A 111 2.52 8.84 11.99
CA THR A 111 1.11 8.41 12.09
C THR A 111 0.61 7.80 10.79
N LEU A 112 0.86 8.45 9.65
CA LEU A 112 0.47 7.95 8.33
C LEU A 112 1.19 6.64 8.01
N TYR A 113 2.49 6.55 8.29
CA TYR A 113 3.25 5.31 8.07
C TYR A 113 2.80 4.17 9.00
N ARG A 114 2.46 4.47 10.26
CA ARG A 114 1.89 3.49 11.20
C ARG A 114 0.55 2.98 10.72
N MET A 115 -0.34 3.87 10.27
CA MET A 115 -1.63 3.50 9.69
C MET A 115 -1.44 2.59 8.47
N LEU A 116 -0.62 2.98 7.50
CA LEU A 116 -0.35 2.17 6.31
C LEU A 116 0.23 0.79 6.66
N ASN A 117 1.13 0.72 7.65
CA ASN A 117 1.70 -0.55 8.07
C ASN A 117 0.65 -1.46 8.74
N THR A 118 -0.21 -0.89 9.58
CA THR A 118 -1.33 -1.61 10.20
C THR A 118 -2.33 -2.10 9.15
N GLU A 119 -2.64 -1.28 8.15
CA GLU A 119 -3.51 -1.65 7.03
C GLU A 119 -2.93 -2.78 6.18
N ASN A 120 -1.63 -2.71 5.87
CA ASN A 120 -0.93 -3.79 5.17
C ASN A 120 -0.95 -5.09 5.98
N LEU A 121 -0.77 -5.01 7.30
CA LEU A 121 -0.86 -6.18 8.18
C LEU A 121 -2.27 -6.78 8.19
N ALA A 122 -3.31 -5.94 8.32
CA ALA A 122 -4.70 -6.39 8.29
C ALA A 122 -5.04 -7.07 6.95
N THR A 123 -4.65 -6.44 5.84
CA THR A 123 -4.80 -6.98 4.49
C THR A 123 -4.09 -8.33 4.36
N TYR A 124 -2.84 -8.42 4.81
CA TYR A 124 -2.07 -9.67 4.81
C TYR A 124 -2.75 -10.80 5.61
N LEU A 125 -3.29 -10.50 6.80
CA LEU A 125 -4.01 -11.47 7.61
C LEU A 125 -5.30 -11.96 6.94
N ILE A 126 -6.08 -11.05 6.34
CA ILE A 126 -7.30 -11.40 5.60
C ILE A 126 -6.96 -12.31 4.41
N PHE A 127 -5.96 -11.96 3.61
CA PHE A 127 -5.54 -12.80 2.48
C PHE A 127 -5.05 -14.17 2.92
N THR A 128 -4.30 -14.25 4.03
CA THR A 128 -3.85 -15.52 4.60
C THR A 128 -5.03 -16.39 5.02
N LEU A 129 -6.04 -15.81 5.68
CA LEU A 129 -7.25 -16.52 6.08
C LEU A 129 -8.04 -17.05 4.86
N VAL A 130 -8.25 -16.19 3.85
CA VAL A 130 -8.93 -16.58 2.60
C VAL A 130 -8.18 -17.71 1.89
N LEU A 131 -6.84 -17.64 1.87
CA LEU A 131 -6.00 -18.69 1.27
C LEU A 131 -6.18 -20.04 2.01
N ILE A 132 -6.20 -20.02 3.34
CA ILE A 132 -6.44 -21.22 4.15
C ILE A 132 -7.82 -21.82 3.85
N ILE A 133 -8.86 -21.00 3.80
CA ILE A 133 -10.23 -21.45 3.47
C ILE A 133 -10.27 -22.06 2.07
N ALA A 134 -9.64 -21.41 1.09
CA ALA A 134 -9.55 -21.91 -0.29
C ALA A 134 -8.85 -23.28 -0.35
N LEU A 135 -7.76 -23.47 0.41
CA LEU A 135 -7.05 -24.74 0.48
C LEU A 135 -7.93 -25.88 1.02
N PHE A 136 -8.66 -25.63 2.11
CA PHE A 136 -9.59 -26.63 2.65
C PHE A 136 -10.69 -26.98 1.66
N ASN A 137 -11.23 -26.00 0.94
CA ASN A 137 -12.26 -26.22 -0.07
C ASN A 137 -11.73 -27.07 -1.24
N VAL A 138 -10.52 -26.79 -1.73
CA VAL A 138 -9.88 -27.58 -2.80
C VAL A 138 -9.65 -29.03 -2.35
N VAL A 139 -9.09 -29.22 -1.15
CA VAL A 139 -8.86 -30.56 -0.59
C VAL A 139 -10.19 -31.31 -0.43
N GLY A 140 -11.22 -30.64 0.10
CA GLY A 140 -12.56 -31.20 0.27
C GLY A 140 -13.19 -31.61 -1.07
N ALA A 141 -13.10 -30.77 -2.09
CA ALA A 141 -13.61 -31.06 -3.43
C ALA A 141 -12.91 -32.28 -4.06
N ILE A 142 -11.58 -32.39 -3.94
CA ILE A 142 -10.83 -33.55 -4.45
C ILE A 142 -11.23 -34.82 -3.70
N ILE A 143 -11.38 -34.75 -2.37
CA ILE A 143 -11.82 -35.90 -1.56
C ILE A 143 -13.23 -36.34 -1.97
N MET A 144 -14.17 -35.41 -2.13
CA MET A 144 -15.53 -35.74 -2.56
C MET A 144 -15.53 -36.40 -3.94
N MET A 145 -14.68 -35.92 -4.86
CA MET A 145 -14.51 -36.52 -6.18
C MET A 145 -13.94 -37.94 -6.13
N ILE A 146 -13.02 -38.22 -5.19
CA ILE A 146 -12.52 -39.58 -4.93
C ILE A 146 -13.65 -40.49 -4.46
N LEU A 147 -14.46 -40.01 -3.51
CA LEU A 147 -15.59 -40.77 -2.94
C LEU A 147 -16.66 -41.06 -4.00
N ASP A 148 -16.99 -40.09 -4.84
CA ASP A 148 -17.94 -40.26 -5.95
C ASP A 148 -17.49 -41.34 -6.96
N LYS A 149 -16.17 -41.49 -7.15
CA LYS A 149 -15.57 -42.51 -8.02
C LYS A 149 -15.07 -43.75 -7.26
N GLN A 150 -15.51 -43.96 -6.02
CA GLN A 150 -15.07 -45.07 -5.19
C GLN A 150 -15.40 -46.43 -5.84
N GLN A 151 -16.60 -46.60 -6.39
CA GLN A 151 -17.02 -47.86 -7.01
C GLN A 151 -16.12 -48.23 -8.20
N ASN A 152 -15.79 -47.26 -9.05
CA ASN A 152 -14.86 -47.46 -10.18
C ASN A 152 -13.46 -47.85 -9.70
N SER A 153 -12.99 -47.23 -8.60
CA SER A 153 -11.72 -47.59 -7.98
C SER A 153 -11.72 -49.00 -7.39
N LYS A 154 -12.85 -49.47 -6.83
CA LYS A 154 -13.01 -50.86 -6.39
C LYS A 154 -12.90 -51.83 -7.56
N THR A 155 -13.56 -51.53 -8.68
CA THR A 155 -13.45 -52.36 -9.90
C THR A 155 -12.02 -52.44 -10.39
N LEU A 156 -11.29 -51.31 -10.48
CA LEU A 156 -9.88 -51.31 -10.87
C LEU A 156 -9.00 -52.11 -9.90
N TYR A 157 -9.26 -52.02 -8.60
CA TYR A 157 -8.56 -52.79 -7.58
C TYR A 157 -8.81 -54.30 -7.74
N SER A 158 -10.06 -54.72 -7.99
CA SER A 158 -10.41 -56.13 -8.25
C SER A 158 -9.82 -56.67 -9.55
N LEU A 159 -9.56 -55.80 -10.54
CA LEU A 159 -8.85 -56.14 -11.77
C LEU A 159 -7.33 -56.25 -11.60
N GLY A 160 -6.80 -56.00 -10.39
CA GLY A 160 -5.38 -56.15 -10.06
C GLY A 160 -4.59 -54.84 -9.93
N THR A 161 -5.24 -53.68 -10.05
CA THR A 161 -4.55 -52.38 -9.90
C THR A 161 -4.10 -52.19 -8.45
N THR A 162 -2.86 -51.77 -8.25
CA THR A 162 -2.34 -51.51 -6.90
C THR A 162 -2.89 -50.19 -6.35
N ILE A 163 -2.94 -50.08 -5.01
CA ILE A 163 -3.38 -48.84 -4.34
C ILE A 163 -2.47 -47.66 -4.69
N ARG A 164 -1.18 -47.93 -4.95
CA ARG A 164 -0.21 -46.90 -5.33
C ARG A 164 -0.55 -46.29 -6.69
N GLU A 165 -1.04 -47.10 -7.63
CA GLU A 165 -1.50 -46.64 -8.94
C GLU A 165 -2.80 -45.85 -8.82
N ILE A 166 -3.78 -46.34 -8.04
CA ILE A 166 -5.03 -45.60 -7.78
C ILE A 166 -4.73 -44.24 -7.13
N ARG A 167 -3.82 -44.18 -6.16
CA ARG A 167 -3.35 -42.91 -5.56
C ARG A 167 -2.71 -41.98 -6.59
N ARG A 168 -1.93 -42.52 -7.53
CA ARG A 168 -1.29 -41.74 -8.60
C ARG A 168 -2.33 -41.13 -9.54
N ILE A 169 -3.38 -41.87 -9.89
CA ILE A 169 -4.50 -41.37 -10.72
C ILE A 169 -5.12 -40.14 -10.05
N TYR A 170 -5.52 -40.26 -8.79
CA TYR A 170 -6.15 -39.14 -8.07
C TYR A 170 -5.19 -37.98 -7.78
N PHE A 171 -3.91 -38.25 -7.60
CA PHE A 171 -2.90 -37.20 -7.50
C PHE A 171 -2.81 -36.38 -8.79
N VAL A 172 -2.68 -37.05 -9.95
CA VAL A 172 -2.62 -36.38 -11.26
C VAL A 172 -3.91 -35.62 -11.54
N GLN A 173 -5.07 -36.22 -11.22
CA GLN A 173 -6.36 -35.55 -11.36
C GLN A 173 -6.44 -34.27 -10.53
N GLY A 174 -5.99 -34.31 -9.26
CA GLY A 174 -5.95 -33.12 -8.40
C GLY A 174 -5.06 -32.02 -8.98
N VAL A 175 -3.89 -32.38 -9.52
CA VAL A 175 -2.97 -31.44 -10.19
C VAL A 175 -3.59 -30.81 -11.43
N ILE A 176 -4.29 -31.59 -12.26
CA ILE A 176 -4.99 -31.08 -13.44
C ILE A 176 -6.07 -30.07 -13.03
N VAL A 177 -6.91 -30.42 -12.06
CA VAL A 177 -7.99 -29.55 -11.58
C VAL A 177 -7.44 -28.23 -11.03
N THR A 178 -6.41 -28.29 -10.18
CA THR A 178 -5.80 -27.08 -9.62
C THR A 178 -5.06 -26.24 -10.66
N SER A 179 -4.40 -26.87 -11.61
CA SER A 179 -3.69 -26.16 -12.69
C SER A 179 -4.67 -25.46 -13.65
N MET A 180 -5.74 -26.14 -14.07
CA MET A 180 -6.78 -25.54 -14.90
C MET A 180 -7.50 -24.40 -14.17
N GLY A 181 -7.87 -24.60 -12.90
CA GLY A 181 -8.46 -23.55 -12.07
C GLY A 181 -7.52 -22.36 -11.91
N GLY A 182 -6.22 -22.61 -11.73
CA GLY A 182 -5.18 -21.58 -11.66
C GLY A 182 -5.06 -20.75 -12.93
N ILE A 183 -5.03 -21.41 -14.10
CA ILE A 183 -4.98 -20.72 -15.40
C ILE A 183 -6.21 -19.83 -15.59
N ILE A 184 -7.42 -20.37 -15.33
CA ILE A 184 -8.66 -19.60 -15.45
C ILE A 184 -8.64 -18.41 -14.48
N GLY A 185 -8.21 -18.61 -13.24
CA GLY A 185 -8.08 -17.56 -12.23
C GLY A 185 -7.11 -16.46 -12.65
N ILE A 186 -5.95 -16.82 -13.20
CA ILE A 186 -4.95 -15.86 -13.70
C ILE A 186 -5.49 -15.06 -14.89
N VAL A 187 -6.21 -15.70 -15.81
CA VAL A 187 -6.83 -15.02 -16.95
C VAL A 187 -7.86 -14.00 -16.46
N ILE A 188 -8.76 -14.39 -15.57
CA ILE A 188 -9.78 -13.49 -14.99
C ILE A 188 -9.11 -12.35 -14.23
N GLY A 189 -8.13 -12.64 -13.37
CA GLY A 189 -7.40 -11.62 -12.61
C GLY A 189 -6.65 -10.65 -13.50
N SER A 190 -6.02 -11.13 -14.57
CA SER A 190 -5.31 -10.29 -15.54
C SER A 190 -6.27 -9.40 -16.32
N LEU A 191 -7.44 -9.91 -16.72
CA LEU A 191 -8.48 -9.12 -17.37
C LEU A 191 -9.02 -8.03 -16.44
N LEU A 192 -9.23 -8.33 -15.15
CA LEU A 192 -9.69 -7.35 -14.17
C LEU A 192 -8.66 -6.23 -13.95
N ILE A 193 -7.39 -6.57 -13.77
CA ILE A 193 -6.33 -5.56 -13.61
C ILE A 193 -6.16 -4.75 -14.90
N GLY A 194 -6.14 -5.41 -16.06
CA GLY A 194 -6.06 -4.74 -17.36
C GLY A 194 -7.22 -3.77 -17.58
N SER A 195 -8.44 -4.17 -17.22
CA SER A 195 -9.62 -3.30 -17.26
C SER A 195 -9.48 -2.09 -16.34
N GLN A 196 -8.96 -2.27 -15.12
CA GLN A 196 -8.71 -1.14 -14.22
C GLN A 196 -7.64 -0.19 -14.75
N VAL A 197 -6.57 -0.69 -15.39
CA VAL A 197 -5.52 0.15 -15.99
C VAL A 197 -6.07 0.99 -17.16
N ILE A 198 -6.94 0.40 -17.98
CA ILE A 198 -7.50 1.06 -19.17
C ILE A 198 -8.63 2.03 -18.79
N PHE A 199 -9.58 1.59 -17.97
CA PHE A 199 -10.81 2.33 -17.69
C PHE A 199 -10.77 3.13 -16.39
N GLY A 200 -9.88 2.80 -15.45
CA GLY A 200 -9.74 3.54 -14.17
C GLY A 200 -11.04 3.65 -13.37
N TRP A 201 -11.89 2.61 -13.44
CA TRP A 201 -13.25 2.64 -12.92
C TRP A 201 -13.29 2.66 -11.38
N LEU A 202 -12.31 2.05 -10.72
CA LEU A 202 -12.11 2.22 -9.28
C LEU A 202 -11.31 3.49 -9.00
N LYS A 203 -11.93 4.46 -8.32
CA LYS A 203 -11.36 5.78 -8.03
C LYS A 203 -11.15 6.00 -6.52
N ILE A 204 -10.00 6.56 -6.14
CA ILE A 204 -9.72 6.97 -4.76
C ILE A 204 -10.32 8.34 -4.49
N THR A 205 -10.17 9.25 -5.45
CA THR A 205 -10.80 10.58 -5.44
C THR A 205 -11.56 10.78 -6.74
N PRO A 206 -12.50 11.75 -6.84
CA PRO A 206 -13.25 11.99 -8.07
C PRO A 206 -12.39 12.15 -9.34
N SER A 207 -11.15 12.62 -9.16
CA SER A 207 -10.17 12.86 -10.21
C SER A 207 -9.08 11.80 -10.34
N LEU A 208 -8.83 10.95 -9.33
CA LEU A 208 -7.70 10.01 -9.32
C LEU A 208 -8.15 8.55 -9.20
N ALA A 209 -7.83 7.75 -10.22
CA ALA A 209 -8.02 6.30 -10.22
C ALA A 209 -7.10 5.61 -9.21
N TYR A 210 -7.54 4.49 -8.64
CA TYR A 210 -6.68 3.67 -7.78
C TYR A 210 -5.51 3.11 -8.60
N PRO A 211 -4.25 3.41 -8.25
CA PRO A 211 -3.11 3.01 -9.03
C PRO A 211 -2.88 1.50 -8.87
N VAL A 212 -3.01 0.77 -9.97
CA VAL A 212 -2.66 -0.64 -10.07
C VAL A 212 -1.55 -0.82 -11.08
N GLU A 213 -0.60 -1.69 -10.77
CA GLU A 213 0.52 -2.01 -11.64
C GLU A 213 0.47 -3.49 -12.02
N TYR A 214 0.43 -3.76 -13.33
CA TYR A 214 0.45 -5.13 -13.83
C TYR A 214 1.89 -5.60 -14.04
N GLN A 215 2.45 -6.26 -13.04
CA GLN A 215 3.80 -6.81 -13.10
C GLN A 215 3.76 -8.31 -13.41
N LEU A 216 4.41 -8.72 -14.51
CA LEU A 216 4.51 -10.13 -14.90
C LEU A 216 5.18 -11.00 -13.83
N GLY A 217 6.13 -10.43 -13.07
CA GLY A 217 6.76 -11.12 -11.95
C GLY A 217 5.75 -11.59 -10.90
N ASN A 218 4.76 -10.76 -10.58
CA ASN A 218 3.71 -11.10 -9.60
C ASN A 218 2.80 -12.22 -10.13
N VAL A 219 2.49 -12.22 -11.43
CA VAL A 219 1.71 -13.29 -12.06
C VAL A 219 2.44 -14.63 -12.00
N LEU A 220 3.75 -14.65 -12.26
CA LEU A 220 4.56 -15.86 -12.15
C LEU A 220 4.63 -16.38 -10.72
N ILE A 221 4.75 -15.49 -9.73
CA ILE A 221 4.73 -15.86 -8.30
C ILE A 221 3.39 -16.50 -7.95
N VAL A 222 2.27 -15.92 -8.40
CA VAL A 222 0.91 -16.48 -8.16
C VAL A 222 0.75 -17.84 -8.83
N LEU A 223 1.24 -18.01 -10.05
CA LEU A 223 1.20 -19.30 -10.73
C LEU A 223 2.01 -20.36 -9.96
N ALA A 224 3.20 -20.00 -9.50
CA ALA A 224 4.05 -20.89 -8.70
C ALA A 224 3.39 -21.28 -7.37
N THR A 225 2.76 -20.33 -6.67
CA THR A 225 2.07 -20.62 -5.40
C THR A 225 0.88 -21.55 -5.61
N ILE A 226 0.06 -21.33 -6.65
CA ILE A 226 -1.07 -22.22 -6.99
C ILE A 226 -0.58 -23.64 -7.29
N VAL A 227 0.51 -23.79 -8.06
CA VAL A 227 1.08 -25.11 -8.37
C VAL A 227 1.56 -25.80 -7.09
N VAL A 228 2.31 -25.11 -6.23
CA VAL A 228 2.80 -25.68 -4.96
C VAL A 228 1.64 -26.11 -4.07
N LEU A 229 0.64 -25.25 -3.91
CA LEU A 229 -0.55 -25.52 -3.10
C LEU A 229 -1.39 -26.65 -3.68
N GLY A 230 -1.55 -26.71 -5.00
CA GLY A 230 -2.25 -27.77 -5.69
C GLY A 230 -1.56 -29.13 -5.54
N LEU A 231 -0.23 -29.15 -5.59
CA LEU A 231 0.56 -30.36 -5.32
C LEU A 231 0.39 -30.84 -3.87
N ILE A 232 0.43 -29.93 -2.89
CA ILE A 232 0.20 -30.25 -1.48
C ILE A 232 -1.22 -30.81 -1.27
N ALA A 233 -2.24 -30.11 -1.78
CA ALA A 233 -3.63 -30.52 -1.67
C ALA A 233 -3.87 -31.90 -2.31
N SER A 234 -3.34 -32.12 -3.52
CA SER A 234 -3.46 -33.40 -4.24
C SER A 234 -2.73 -34.53 -3.51
N LYS A 235 -1.58 -34.24 -2.90
CA LYS A 235 -0.84 -35.22 -2.08
C LYS A 235 -1.64 -35.62 -0.84
N ILE A 236 -2.18 -34.65 -0.10
CA ILE A 236 -3.02 -34.90 1.08
C ILE A 236 -4.26 -35.72 0.71
N ALA A 237 -4.95 -35.34 -0.36
CA ALA A 237 -6.17 -36.01 -0.80
C ALA A 237 -5.89 -37.45 -1.29
N SER A 238 -4.88 -37.65 -2.14
CA SER A 238 -4.53 -38.99 -2.63
C SER A 238 -4.12 -39.94 -1.50
N GLN A 239 -3.46 -39.46 -0.43
CA GLN A 239 -3.09 -40.28 0.71
C GLN A 239 -4.29 -40.83 1.49
N ARG A 240 -5.47 -40.21 1.41
CA ARG A 240 -6.69 -40.73 2.05
C ARG A 240 -7.21 -42.03 1.42
N VAL A 241 -6.82 -42.36 0.18
CA VAL A 241 -7.19 -43.64 -0.44
C VAL A 241 -6.51 -44.79 0.32
N THR A 242 -7.30 -45.55 1.06
CA THR A 242 -6.84 -46.62 1.97
C THR A 242 -7.44 -47.96 1.57
N LYS A 243 -6.79 -49.09 1.92
CA LYS A 243 -7.33 -50.45 1.70
C LYS A 243 -8.78 -50.60 2.15
N LYS A 244 -9.13 -50.05 3.32
CA LYS A 244 -10.49 -50.09 3.88
C LYS A 244 -11.54 -49.34 3.03
N LEU A 245 -11.10 -48.41 2.19
CA LEU A 245 -11.95 -47.64 1.27
C LEU A 245 -12.20 -48.41 -0.04
N LEU A 246 -11.30 -49.33 -0.38
CA LEU A 246 -11.30 -50.10 -1.63
C LEU A 246 -11.73 -51.57 -1.48
N ALA A 247 -11.66 -52.12 -0.26
CA ALA A 247 -12.37 -53.33 0.14
C ALA A 247 -13.88 -53.02 0.22
#